data_AF-A0A537SJB6-F1
#
_entry.id   AF-A0A537SJB6-F1
#
_cell.length_a   1.000
_cell.length_b   1.000
_cell.length_c   1.000
_cell.angle_alpha   90.00
_cell.angle_beta   90.00
_cell.angle_gamma   90.00
#
_symmetry.space_group_name_H-M   'P 1'
#
loop_
_entity.id
_entity.type
_entity.pdbx_description
1 polymer ?
#
loop_
_entity_poly.entity_id
_entity_poly.type
_entity_poly.pdbx_seq_one_letter_code
_entity_poly.pdbx_strand_id
1 'polypeptide(L)'
;MFAHRSAISCFDDDFEACIAHLRLPVTHRRATRTTNLLERLFLEERRRLKIIPNGFGEKPVLKLMFGALIRAAERWRGLRFTEFELRQIAAIRDDLDAEYDAKVTPSGRSSQPRFSSKSVP
;
A
#
# COMPACT_ATOMS: atom_id res chain seq x y z
N MET A 1 24.82 11.35 -21.78
CA MET A 1 23.93 12.18 -20.94
C MET A 1 22.51 11.59 -20.82
N PHE A 2 22.31 10.25 -20.77
CA PHE A 2 20.97 9.64 -20.74
C PHE A 2 20.88 8.40 -19.81
N ALA A 3 21.54 8.43 -18.64
CA ALA A 3 21.57 7.29 -17.73
C ALA A 3 20.30 7.10 -16.88
N HIS A 4 19.27 7.93 -17.04
CA HIS A 4 18.09 7.95 -16.15
C HIS A 4 16.74 7.84 -16.86
N ARG A 5 16.69 7.51 -18.15
CA ARG A 5 15.41 7.47 -18.90
C ARG A 5 14.42 6.45 -18.32
N SER A 6 14.91 5.29 -17.89
CA SER A 6 14.09 4.27 -17.23
C SER A 6 13.61 4.69 -15.84
N ALA A 7 14.46 5.38 -15.07
CA ALA A 7 14.10 5.88 -13.74
C ALA A 7 13.02 6.97 -13.82
N ILE A 8 13.09 7.86 -14.82
CA ILE A 8 12.06 8.89 -15.06
C ILE A 8 10.75 8.24 -15.50
N SER A 9 10.79 7.28 -16.43
CA SER A 9 9.58 6.56 -16.86
C SER A 9 8.89 5.86 -15.70
N CYS A 10 9.63 5.15 -14.85
CA CYS A 10 9.09 4.49 -13.67
C CYS A 10 8.47 5.50 -12.69
N PHE A 11 9.09 6.67 -12.54
CA PHE A 11 8.56 7.71 -11.67
C PHE A 11 7.27 8.33 -12.21
N ASP A 12 7.18 8.58 -13.51
CA ASP A 12 5.98 9.13 -14.15
C ASP A 12 4.79 8.17 -14.01
N ASP A 13 5.03 6.86 -14.17
CA ASP A 13 4.01 5.82 -13.99
C ASP A 13 3.46 5.79 -12.55
N ASP A 14 4.34 5.97 -11.55
CA ASP A 14 4.01 5.90 -10.12
C ASP A 14 3.76 7.28 -9.46
N PHE A 15 3.75 8.36 -10.24
CA PHE A 15 3.73 9.72 -9.71
C PHE A 15 2.50 9.98 -8.83
N GLU A 16 1.32 9.57 -9.28
CA GLU A 16 0.06 9.69 -8.55
C GLU A 16 0.11 8.96 -7.20
N ALA A 17 0.69 7.76 -7.17
CA ALA A 17 0.89 7.02 -5.93
C ALA A 17 1.87 7.74 -4.98
N CYS A 18 2.92 8.35 -5.52
CA CYS A 18 3.91 9.11 -4.74
C CYS A 18 3.31 10.35 -4.07
N ILE A 19 2.36 11.03 -4.72
CA ILE A 19 1.74 12.25 -4.20
C ILE A 19 0.45 12.02 -3.41
N ALA A 20 -0.10 10.79 -3.40
CA ALA A 20 -1.36 10.47 -2.72
C ALA A 20 -1.40 10.91 -1.25
N HIS A 21 -0.27 10.80 -0.54
CA HIS A 21 -0.14 11.24 0.85
C HIS A 21 -0.40 12.74 1.08
N LEU A 22 -0.33 13.58 0.02
CA LEU A 22 -0.63 15.01 0.10
C LEU A 22 -2.12 15.29 0.29
N ARG A 23 -3.01 14.34 -0.06
CA ARG A 23 -4.45 14.46 0.25
C ARG A 23 -4.71 14.44 1.75
N LEU A 24 -3.84 13.80 2.53
CA LEU A 24 -3.96 13.74 3.99
C LEU A 24 -3.71 15.11 4.65
N PRO A 25 -4.27 15.34 5.84
CA PRO A 25 -3.96 16.53 6.63
C PRO A 25 -2.46 16.70 6.88
N VAL A 26 -2.00 17.95 6.88
CA VAL A 26 -0.57 18.31 6.94
C VAL A 26 0.13 17.70 8.15
N THR A 27 -0.55 17.63 9.28
CA THR A 27 -0.09 17.03 10.54
C THR A 27 0.23 15.53 10.40
N HIS A 28 -0.46 14.82 9.51
CA HIS A 28 -0.32 13.37 9.31
C HIS A 28 0.63 13.00 8.17
N ARG A 29 0.84 13.90 7.20
CA ARG A 29 1.68 13.64 6.00
C ARG A 29 3.05 13.06 6.32
N ARG A 30 3.74 13.59 7.35
CA ARG A 30 5.08 13.12 7.72
C ARG A 30 5.08 11.66 8.19
N ALA A 31 4.05 11.23 8.92
CA ALA A 31 3.95 9.86 9.40
C ALA A 31 3.61 8.88 8.27
N THR A 32 2.79 9.31 7.32
CA THR A 32 2.42 8.50 6.14
C THR A 32 3.57 8.39 5.13
N ARG A 33 4.34 9.46 4.92
CA ARG A 33 5.40 9.51 3.91
C ARG A 33 6.64 8.68 4.27
N THR A 34 6.97 8.51 5.55
CA THR A 34 8.27 7.93 5.92
C THR A 34 8.27 6.40 5.80
N THR A 35 8.92 5.90 4.76
CA THR A 35 9.28 4.50 4.51
C THR A 35 10.42 3.97 5.39
N ASN A 36 11.04 4.81 6.23
CA ASN A 36 12.18 4.45 7.11
C ASN A 36 11.96 3.15 7.88
N LEU A 37 10.72 2.78 8.17
CA LEU A 37 10.41 1.55 8.88
C LEU A 37 10.30 0.34 7.96
N LEU A 38 9.71 0.49 6.77
CA LEU A 38 9.68 -0.53 5.73
C LEU A 38 11.09 -0.82 5.19
N GLU A 39 11.89 0.21 4.97
CA GLU A 39 13.29 0.06 4.56
C GLU A 39 14.11 -0.66 5.63
N ARG A 40 13.96 -0.28 6.90
CA ARG A 40 14.62 -0.99 8.02
C ARG A 40 14.14 -2.43 8.16
N LEU A 41 12.87 -2.71 7.84
CA LEU A 41 12.27 -4.04 7.85
C LEU A 41 12.87 -4.94 6.75
N PHE A 42 12.92 -4.46 5.50
CA PHE A 42 13.55 -5.20 4.40
C PHE A 42 15.04 -5.44 4.63
N LEU A 43 15.75 -4.47 5.24
CA LEU A 43 17.16 -4.64 5.59
C LEU A 43 17.37 -5.70 6.68
N GLU A 44 16.51 -5.72 7.70
CA GLU A 44 16.56 -6.73 8.76
C GLU A 44 16.23 -8.13 8.22
N GLU A 45 15.21 -8.24 7.36
CA GLU A 45 14.87 -9.47 6.65
C GLU A 45 16.07 -10.00 5.84
N ARG A 46 16.66 -9.15 4.97
CA ARG A 46 17.83 -9.53 4.16
C ARG A 46 19.02 -9.94 5.02
N ARG A 47 19.26 -9.29 6.16
CA ARG A 47 20.34 -9.67 7.08
C ARG A 47 20.09 -11.05 7.69
N ARG A 48 18.86 -11.35 8.12
CA ARG A 48 18.54 -12.64 8.75
C ARG A 48 18.50 -13.79 7.74
N LEU A 49 17.95 -13.56 6.54
CA LEU A 49 17.99 -14.53 5.45
C LEU A 49 19.42 -14.84 5.01
N LYS A 50 20.32 -13.84 5.02
CA LYS A 50 21.74 -14.06 4.70
C LYS A 50 22.47 -14.96 5.71
N ILE A 51 22.09 -14.91 6.98
CA ILE A 51 22.79 -15.64 8.06
C ILE A 51 22.25 -17.07 8.22
N ILE A 52 21.02 -17.34 7.79
CA ILE A 52 20.37 -18.64 8.00
C ILE A 52 20.44 -19.45 6.69
N PRO A 53 21.44 -20.36 6.54
CA PRO A 53 21.72 -21.03 5.26
C PRO A 53 20.58 -21.92 4.75
N ASN A 54 19.70 -22.41 5.62
CA ASN A 54 18.51 -23.20 5.29
C ASN A 54 17.24 -22.55 5.87
N GLY A 55 17.15 -21.22 5.76
CA GLY A 55 16.08 -20.37 6.32
C GLY A 55 14.73 -21.07 6.31
N PHE A 56 14.22 -21.35 7.51
CA PHE A 56 12.91 -21.97 7.73
C PHE A 56 11.90 -21.48 6.71
N GLY A 57 11.09 -22.40 6.14
CA GLY A 57 10.08 -22.10 5.11
C GLY A 57 9.12 -20.96 5.47
N GLU A 58 8.09 -20.70 4.66
CA GLU A 58 7.26 -19.49 4.71
C GLU A 58 6.83 -18.97 6.11
N LYS A 59 6.60 -19.84 7.10
CA LYS A 59 6.13 -19.50 8.45
C LYS A 59 7.05 -18.53 9.23
N PRO A 60 8.37 -18.75 9.42
CA PRO A 60 9.20 -17.77 10.12
C PRO A 60 9.44 -16.45 9.38
N VAL A 61 9.45 -16.48 8.05
CA VAL A 61 9.47 -15.25 7.23
C VAL A 61 8.21 -14.44 7.49
N LEU A 62 7.04 -15.08 7.48
CA LEU A 62 5.76 -14.42 7.77
C LEU A 62 5.73 -13.84 9.19
N LYS A 63 6.27 -14.54 10.20
CA LYS A 63 6.39 -14.01 11.57
C LYS A 63 7.29 -12.78 11.64
N LEU A 64 8.39 -12.76 10.89
CA LEU A 64 9.30 -11.62 10.84
C LEU A 64 8.64 -10.40 10.18
N MET A 65 7.98 -10.61 9.03
CA MET A 65 7.19 -9.59 8.35
C MET A 65 6.12 -9.02 9.28
N PHE A 66 5.36 -9.88 9.95
CA PHE A 66 4.32 -9.47 10.88
C PHE A 66 4.87 -8.67 12.08
N GLY A 67 5.95 -9.13 12.72
CA GLY A 67 6.57 -8.41 13.84
C GLY A 67 7.07 -7.03 13.43
N ALA A 68 7.58 -6.89 12.22
CA ALA A 68 8.08 -5.62 11.73
C ALA A 68 6.95 -4.68 11.25
N LEU A 69 5.83 -5.22 10.72
CA LEU A 69 4.58 -4.47 10.51
C LEU A 69 3.97 -3.96 11.81
N ILE A 70 3.98 -4.76 12.90
CA ILE A 70 3.52 -4.30 14.22
C ILE A 70 4.35 -3.12 14.71
N ARG A 71 5.69 -3.21 14.63
CA ARG A 71 6.57 -2.08 14.99
C ARG A 71 6.33 -0.86 14.11
N ALA A 72 5.96 -1.07 12.84
CA ALA A 72 5.47 -0.01 11.96
C ALA A 72 4.19 0.66 12.47
N ALA A 73 3.21 -0.13 12.87
CA ALA A 73 1.95 0.35 13.41
C ALA A 73 2.11 1.09 14.76
N GLU A 74 3.09 0.72 15.59
CA GLU A 74 3.37 1.43 16.85
C GLU A 74 3.71 2.91 16.63
N ARG A 75 4.43 3.23 15.55
CA ARG A 75 4.71 4.61 15.14
C ARG A 75 3.44 5.40 14.88
N TRP A 76 2.39 4.72 14.38
CA TRP A 76 1.10 5.33 14.03
C TRP A 76 0.20 5.52 15.26
N ARG A 77 0.39 4.75 16.35
CA ARG A 77 -0.33 4.95 17.63
C ARG A 77 -0.10 6.33 18.26
N GLY A 78 0.97 7.03 17.90
CA GLY A 78 1.28 8.38 18.39
C GLY A 78 0.57 9.51 17.62
N LEU A 79 -0.20 9.20 16.58
CA LEU A 79 -0.92 10.20 15.80
C LEU A 79 -2.14 10.71 16.58
N ARG A 80 -2.17 12.02 16.79
CA ARG A 80 -3.29 12.70 17.45
C ARG A 80 -4.33 13.09 16.40
N PHE A 81 -5.51 12.50 16.47
CA PHE A 81 -6.65 12.91 15.67
C PHE A 81 -7.51 13.85 16.50
N THR A 82 -7.52 15.14 16.13
CA THR A 82 -8.47 16.10 16.71
C THR A 82 -9.79 16.04 15.94
N GLU A 83 -10.86 16.62 16.49
CA GLU A 83 -12.15 16.72 15.80
C GLU A 83 -12.02 17.34 14.39
N PHE A 84 -11.16 18.34 14.23
CA PHE A 84 -10.89 18.97 12.95
C PHE A 84 -10.24 17.99 11.96
N GLU A 85 -9.22 17.26 12.41
CA GLU A 85 -8.52 16.25 11.61
C GLU A 85 -9.47 15.12 11.18
N LEU A 86 -10.36 14.68 12.07
CA LEU A 86 -11.37 13.66 11.77
C LEU A 86 -12.34 14.12 10.68
N ARG A 87 -12.78 15.38 10.70
CA ARG A 87 -13.63 15.94 9.64
C ARG A 87 -12.90 16.03 8.30
N GLN A 88 -11.63 16.42 8.31
CA GLN A 88 -10.81 16.43 7.10
C GLN A 88 -10.66 15.02 6.52
N ILE A 89 -10.41 14.02 7.37
CA ILE A 89 -10.31 12.62 6.95
C ILE A 89 -11.64 12.10 6.41
N ALA A 90 -12.77 12.47 7.03
CA ALA A 90 -14.10 12.11 6.53
C ALA A 90 -14.35 12.69 5.13
N ALA A 91 -14.05 13.97 4.91
CA ALA A 91 -14.17 14.59 3.59
C ALA A 91 -13.29 13.90 2.53
N ILE A 92 -12.02 13.62 2.86
CA ILE A 92 -11.12 12.88 1.97
C ILE A 92 -11.68 11.51 1.64
N ARG A 93 -12.29 10.83 2.61
CA ARG A 93 -12.90 9.52 2.40
C ARG A 93 -14.08 9.60 1.43
N ASP A 94 -14.98 10.56 1.62
CA ASP A 94 -16.13 10.76 0.73
C ASP A 94 -15.68 11.04 -0.71
N ASP A 95 -14.66 11.89 -0.89
CA ASP A 95 -14.07 12.18 -2.20
C ASP A 95 -13.46 10.92 -2.84
N LEU A 96 -12.72 10.11 -2.06
CA LEU A 96 -12.11 8.88 -2.54
C LEU A 96 -13.14 7.79 -2.88
N ASP A 97 -14.19 7.66 -2.08
CA ASP A 97 -15.28 6.72 -2.31
C ASP A 97 -16.02 7.11 -3.60
N ALA A 98 -16.26 8.41 -3.83
CA ALA A 98 -16.82 8.91 -5.09
C ALA A 98 -15.91 8.67 -6.31
N GLU A 99 -14.60 8.93 -6.19
CA GLU A 99 -13.62 8.60 -7.25
C GLU A 99 -13.58 7.10 -7.56
N TYR A 100 -13.67 6.26 -6.52
CA TYR A 100 -13.68 4.81 -6.66
C TYR A 100 -14.95 4.35 -7.38
N ASP A 101 -16.12 4.82 -6.94
CA ASP A 101 -17.40 4.49 -7.57
C ASP A 101 -17.44 4.93 -9.04
N ALA A 102 -16.87 6.09 -9.38
CA ALA A 102 -16.75 6.54 -10.75
C ALA A 102 -15.84 5.64 -11.61
N LYS A 103 -14.77 5.09 -11.03
CA LYS A 103 -13.84 4.16 -11.71
C LYS A 103 -14.42 2.74 -11.82
N VAL A 104 -15.21 2.31 -10.84
CA VAL A 104 -15.79 0.97 -10.76
C VAL A 104 -17.11 0.87 -11.52
N THR A 105 -17.85 1.97 -11.68
CA THR A 105 -19.05 2.03 -12.53
C THR A 105 -18.64 1.68 -13.97
N PRO A 106 -19.02 0.49 -14.48
CA PRO A 106 -18.56 0.04 -15.77
C PRO A 106 -19.33 0.79 -16.86
N SER A 107 -18.62 1.40 -17.81
CA SER A 107 -19.15 1.60 -19.16
C SER A 107 -19.45 0.22 -19.75
N GLY A 108 -20.70 -0.25 -19.59
CA GLY A 108 -21.22 -1.45 -20.23
C GLY A 108 -20.63 -2.77 -19.72
N ARG A 109 -21.30 -3.41 -18.76
CA ARG A 109 -21.23 -4.87 -18.63
C ARG A 109 -21.75 -5.48 -19.93
N SER A 110 -20.87 -5.82 -20.87
CA SER A 110 -21.20 -6.85 -21.85
C SER A 110 -21.38 -8.14 -21.07
N SER A 111 -22.63 -8.61 -20.98
CA SER A 111 -23.00 -9.90 -20.42
C SER A 111 -22.27 -11.01 -21.18
N GLN A 112 -21.13 -11.47 -20.66
CA GLN A 112 -20.50 -12.69 -21.11
C GLN A 112 -21.43 -13.87 -20.75
N PRO A 113 -21.77 -14.76 -21.69
CA PRO A 113 -22.67 -15.87 -21.41
C PRO A 113 -22.00 -16.84 -20.42
N ARG A 114 -22.73 -17.23 -19.38
CA ARG A 114 -22.31 -18.25 -18.41
C ARG A 114 -22.08 -19.57 -19.14
N PHE A 115 -20.82 -20.01 -19.24
CA PHE A 115 -20.51 -21.38 -19.61
C PHE A 115 -20.91 -22.30 -18.44
N SER A 116 -22.06 -22.94 -18.55
CA SER A 116 -22.49 -24.00 -17.61
C SER A 116 -21.89 -25.32 -18.08
N SER A 117 -20.93 -25.85 -17.32
CA SER A 117 -20.47 -27.22 -17.49
C SER A 117 -21.58 -28.16 -16.98
N LYS A 118 -22.34 -28.76 -17.90
CA LYS A 118 -23.15 -29.94 -17.59
C LYS A 118 -22.20 -31.11 -17.36
N SER A 119 -22.09 -31.56 -16.12
CA SER A 119 -21.62 -32.90 -15.80
C SER A 119 -22.66 -33.91 -16.28
N VAL A 120 -22.24 -34.89 -17.08
CA VAL A 120 -23.04 -36.07 -17.46
C VAL A 120 -22.05 -37.24 -17.60
N PRO A 121 -22.53 -38.49 -17.45
CA PRO A 121 -22.77 -39.21 -16.21
C PRO A 121 -21.68 -40.24 -15.90
#